data_AF-A0A6M4MEU4-F1
#
_entry.id   AF-A0A6M4MEU4-F1
#
_cell.length_a   1.000
_cell.length_b   1.000
_cell.length_c   1.000
_cell.angle_alpha   90.00
_cell.angle_beta   90.00
_cell.angle_gamma   90.00
#
_symmetry.space_group_name_H-M   'P 1'
#
loop_
_entity.id
_entity.type
_entity.pdbx_description
1 polymer ?
#
loop_
_entity_poly.entity_id
_entity_poly.type
_entity_poly.pdbx_seq_one_letter_code
_entity_poly.pdbx_strand_id
1 'polypeptide(L)'
;MISVLAAFLTLIVGLVSPAILADDKPLAFAGALGFGKYTAGGNNGQTLVVNSLADPKNITPGTLRWAVTQSYPRNVQFAVSGIIHLQKPLKFSVITSRLMVRHRLAALLFVVRKRKLKRIR
;
A
#
# COMPACT_ATOMS: atom_id res chain seq x y z
N MET A 1 -53.29 7.19 -23.29
CA MET A 1 -51.99 6.59 -23.72
C MET A 1 -50.79 7.47 -23.37
N ILE A 2 -50.83 8.78 -23.63
CA ILE A 2 -49.73 9.72 -23.30
C ILE A 2 -49.45 9.84 -21.79
N SER A 3 -50.50 9.82 -20.95
CA SER A 3 -50.37 9.89 -19.48
C SER A 3 -49.68 8.69 -18.84
N VAL A 4 -49.84 7.49 -19.42
CA VAL A 4 -49.19 6.25 -18.93
C VAL A 4 -47.69 6.28 -19.25
N LEU A 5 -47.33 6.76 -20.45
CA LEU A 5 -45.93 6.92 -20.85
C LEU A 5 -45.20 7.94 -19.97
N ALA A 6 -45.87 9.05 -19.60
CA ALA A 6 -45.32 10.05 -18.69
C ALA A 6 -45.12 9.51 -17.27
N ALA A 7 -46.03 8.67 -16.76
CA ALA A 7 -45.90 8.02 -15.46
C ALA A 7 -44.76 6.99 -15.41
N PHE A 8 -44.51 6.28 -16.51
CA PHE A 8 -43.35 5.40 -16.62
C PHE A 8 -42.04 6.18 -16.69
N LEU A 9 -42.01 7.32 -17.38
CA LEU A 9 -40.82 8.18 -17.45
C LEU A 9 -40.44 8.75 -16.07
N THR A 10 -41.42 9.20 -15.28
CA THR A 10 -41.18 9.73 -13.93
C THR A 10 -40.80 8.65 -12.92
N LEU A 11 -41.30 7.41 -13.07
CA LEU A 11 -40.89 6.26 -12.26
C LEU A 11 -39.42 5.87 -12.49
N ILE A 12 -38.95 5.94 -13.74
CA ILE A 12 -37.55 5.61 -14.09
C ILE A 12 -36.60 6.69 -13.57
N VAL A 13 -36.98 7.97 -13.67
CA VAL A 13 -36.17 9.09 -13.13
C VAL A 13 -36.14 9.08 -11.59
N GLY A 14 -37.24 8.70 -10.93
CA GLY A 14 -37.32 8.60 -9.47
C GLY A 14 -36.52 7.44 -8.85
N LEU A 15 -36.15 6.41 -9.63
CA LEU A 15 -35.33 5.29 -9.16
C LEU A 15 -33.82 5.58 -9.23
N VAL A 16 -33.40 6.61 -9.95
CA VAL A 16 -32.00 7.02 -10.03
C VAL A 16 -31.65 7.82 -8.78
N SER A 17 -31.26 7.12 -7.72
CA SER A 17 -30.73 7.75 -6.51
C SER A 17 -29.51 8.63 -6.85
N PRO A 18 -29.39 9.87 -6.32
CA PRO A 18 -28.26 10.76 -6.59
C PRO A 18 -26.94 10.33 -5.92
N ALA A 19 -26.84 9.09 -5.42
CA ALA A 19 -25.67 8.55 -4.74
C ALA A 19 -24.45 8.31 -5.65
N ILE A 20 -24.60 8.48 -6.97
CA ILE A 20 -23.56 8.14 -7.95
C ILE A 20 -22.39 9.15 -7.96
N LEU A 21 -22.54 10.32 -7.32
CA LEU A 21 -21.55 11.41 -7.39
C LEU A 21 -20.67 11.61 -6.13
N ALA A 22 -20.70 10.70 -5.17
CA ALA A 22 -19.83 10.80 -3.99
C ALA A 22 -18.41 10.29 -4.30
N ASP A 23 -17.46 11.19 -4.58
CA ASP A 23 -16.01 10.90 -4.55
C ASP A 23 -15.53 10.77 -3.09
N ASP A 24 -15.97 9.71 -2.41
CA ASP A 24 -15.57 9.45 -1.03
C ASP A 24 -14.21 8.74 -1.02
N LYS A 25 -13.13 9.53 -1.15
CA LYS A 25 -11.77 9.00 -1.01
C LYS A 25 -11.59 8.54 0.43
N PRO A 26 -11.44 7.21 0.67
CA PRO A 26 -11.32 6.71 2.01
C PRO A 26 -10.04 7.24 2.66
N LEU A 27 -10.14 7.57 3.94
CA LEU A 27 -8.98 7.92 4.74
C LEU A 27 -8.04 6.69 4.85
N ALA A 28 -6.74 6.95 4.90
CA ALA A 28 -5.70 5.93 5.05
C ALA A 28 -5.91 5.06 6.32
N PHE A 29 -6.42 5.70 7.38
CA PHE A 29 -6.85 5.11 8.64
C PHE A 29 -7.87 6.05 9.30
N ALA A 30 -8.63 5.56 10.29
CA ALA A 30 -9.61 6.37 11.01
C ALA A 30 -8.95 7.59 11.68
N GLY A 31 -9.46 8.79 11.40
CA GLY A 31 -8.91 10.03 11.94
C GLY A 31 -7.64 10.54 11.25
N ALA A 32 -7.29 10.07 10.04
CA ALA A 32 -6.12 10.57 9.33
C ALA A 32 -6.25 12.07 8.98
N LEU A 33 -5.19 12.84 9.25
CA LEU A 33 -5.11 14.29 9.03
C LEU A 33 -3.93 14.68 8.12
N GLY A 34 -3.94 15.92 7.62
CA GLY A 34 -2.86 16.47 6.78
C GLY A 34 -2.86 15.97 5.32
N PHE A 35 -1.79 16.25 4.59
CA PHE A 35 -1.68 15.96 3.15
C PHE A 35 -1.60 14.45 2.82
N GLY A 36 -1.24 13.60 3.79
CA GLY A 36 -1.15 12.16 3.62
C GLY A 36 -2.45 11.39 3.92
N LYS A 37 -3.53 12.07 4.30
CA LYS A 37 -4.74 11.41 4.84
C LYS A 37 -5.47 10.49 3.85
N TYR A 38 -5.27 10.68 2.55
CA TYR A 38 -5.86 9.84 1.49
C TYR A 38 -4.83 8.89 0.86
N THR A 39 -3.67 8.69 1.49
CA THR A 39 -2.69 7.72 0.99
C THR A 39 -3.24 6.31 1.14
N ALA A 40 -3.34 5.58 0.02
CA ALA A 40 -3.86 4.22 0.05
C ALA A 40 -2.88 3.22 0.68
N GLY A 41 -1.58 3.51 0.71
CA GLY A 41 -0.57 2.57 1.21
C GLY A 41 -0.71 1.20 0.53
N GLY A 42 -0.67 0.12 1.30
CA GLY A 42 -0.91 -1.25 0.83
C GLY A 42 -2.36 -1.73 0.95
N ASN A 43 -3.34 -0.82 1.14
CA ASN A 43 -4.76 -1.22 1.21
C ASN A 43 -5.18 -1.98 -0.05
N ASN A 44 -5.97 -3.03 0.14
CA ASN A 44 -6.41 -3.97 -0.88
C ASN A 44 -5.26 -4.67 -1.64
N GLY A 45 -4.03 -4.60 -1.11
CA GLY A 45 -2.86 -5.28 -1.65
C GLY A 45 -2.62 -6.66 -1.06
N GLN A 46 -1.68 -7.39 -1.66
CA GLN A 46 -1.30 -8.72 -1.16
C GLN A 46 -0.37 -8.60 0.06
N THR A 47 -0.52 -9.51 1.02
CA THR A 47 0.39 -9.59 2.17
C THR A 47 1.60 -10.44 1.81
N LEU A 48 2.79 -9.85 1.86
CA LEU A 48 4.06 -10.53 1.62
C LEU A 48 4.81 -10.68 2.94
N VAL A 49 5.20 -11.92 3.25
CA VAL A 49 5.90 -12.24 4.48
C VAL A 49 7.41 -12.23 4.23
N VAL A 50 8.11 -11.44 5.03
CA VAL A 50 9.57 -11.41 5.09
C VAL A 50 10.03 -12.30 6.25
N ASN A 51 10.66 -13.42 5.93
CA ASN A 51 11.16 -14.41 6.87
C ASN A 51 12.69 -14.49 6.91
N SER A 52 13.39 -13.67 6.12
CA SER A 52 14.85 -13.61 6.08
C SER A 52 15.36 -12.18 6.21
N LEU A 53 16.43 -12.02 6.98
CA LEU A 53 17.14 -10.75 7.16
C LEU A 53 18.24 -10.52 6.10
N ALA A 54 18.44 -11.47 5.20
CA ALA A 54 19.46 -11.38 4.16
C ALA A 54 19.07 -10.38 3.04
N ASP A 55 20.08 -9.74 2.44
CA ASP A 55 19.94 -8.89 1.26
C ASP A 55 20.76 -9.46 0.08
N PRO A 56 20.30 -10.57 -0.55
CA PRO A 56 21.05 -11.23 -1.62
C PRO A 56 21.12 -10.36 -2.89
N LYS A 57 22.18 -10.57 -3.69
CA LYS A 57 22.34 -9.89 -5.00
C LYS A 57 21.17 -10.20 -5.93
N ASN A 58 20.71 -11.45 -5.93
CA ASN A 58 19.56 -11.94 -6.69
C ASN A 58 18.27 -11.76 -5.88
N ILE A 59 17.20 -11.34 -6.56
CA ILE A 59 15.88 -11.17 -5.94
C ILE A 59 15.36 -12.54 -5.48
N THR A 60 15.22 -12.72 -4.17
CA THR A 60 14.85 -14.01 -3.56
C THR A 60 13.59 -13.86 -2.69
N PRO A 61 12.55 -14.69 -2.89
CA PRO A 61 11.35 -14.70 -2.05
C PRO A 61 11.66 -14.77 -0.55
N GLY A 62 10.84 -14.12 0.28
CA GLY A 62 11.04 -14.06 1.73
C GLY A 62 12.04 -13.01 2.22
N THR A 63 12.74 -12.30 1.31
CA THR A 63 13.61 -11.16 1.65
C THR A 63 12.87 -9.83 1.49
N LEU A 64 13.31 -8.80 2.23
CA LEU A 64 12.76 -7.45 2.09
C LEU A 64 12.88 -6.93 0.65
N ARG A 65 14.01 -7.20 -0.03
CA ARG A 65 14.23 -6.70 -1.39
C ARG A 65 13.22 -7.28 -2.38
N TRP A 66 12.95 -8.57 -2.32
CA TRP A 66 11.90 -9.18 -3.13
C TRP A 66 10.52 -8.59 -2.82
N ALA A 67 10.20 -8.42 -1.54
CA ALA A 67 8.90 -7.90 -1.13
C ALA A 67 8.69 -6.47 -1.65
N VAL A 68 9.70 -5.61 -1.66
CA VAL A 68 9.56 -4.22 -2.12
C VAL A 68 9.71 -4.01 -3.63
N THR A 69 10.09 -5.03 -4.40
CA THR A 69 10.21 -4.92 -5.87
C THR A 69 8.98 -5.40 -6.63
N GLN A 70 7.97 -5.95 -5.95
CA GLN A 70 6.74 -6.40 -6.60
C GLN A 70 5.99 -5.24 -7.27
N SER A 71 5.27 -5.53 -8.36
CA SER A 71 4.56 -4.54 -9.19
C SER A 71 3.15 -4.19 -8.68
N TYR A 72 2.62 -4.94 -7.73
CA TYR A 72 1.27 -4.78 -7.17
C TYR A 72 1.26 -4.09 -5.79
N PRO A 73 0.12 -3.47 -5.38
CA PRO A 73 -0.09 -2.98 -4.02
C PRO A 73 0.13 -4.09 -3.00
N ARG A 74 0.85 -3.80 -1.92
CA ARG A 74 1.24 -4.85 -0.96
C ARG A 74 1.43 -4.36 0.46
N ASN A 75 1.17 -5.29 1.38
CA ASN A 75 1.47 -5.17 2.79
C ASN A 75 2.68 -6.03 3.11
N VAL A 76 3.76 -5.43 3.62
CA VAL A 76 4.96 -6.19 4.01
C VAL A 76 4.88 -6.48 5.49
N GLN A 77 4.80 -7.78 5.82
CA GLN A 77 4.77 -8.29 7.19
C GLN A 77 6.09 -8.99 7.50
N PHE A 78 6.71 -8.65 8.63
CA PHE A 78 7.92 -9.31 9.09
C PHE A 78 7.57 -10.48 10.01
N ALA A 79 8.02 -11.69 9.66
CA ALA A 79 7.92 -12.88 10.52
C ALA A 79 9.15 -13.04 11.42
N VAL A 80 10.25 -12.36 11.11
CA VAL A 80 11.51 -12.40 11.86
C VAL A 80 11.92 -11.00 12.31
N SER A 81 12.58 -10.91 13.46
CA SER A 81 13.13 -9.67 14.01
C SER A 81 14.64 -9.58 13.79
N GLY A 82 15.16 -8.38 13.54
CA GLY A 82 16.61 -8.15 13.50
C GLY A 82 16.99 -7.00 12.57
N ILE A 83 18.28 -6.93 12.23
CA ILE A 83 18.81 -5.86 11.38
C ILE A 83 19.08 -6.41 9.98
N ILE A 84 18.51 -5.76 8.96
CA ILE A 84 18.78 -6.07 7.55
C ILE A 84 19.94 -5.19 7.07
N HIS A 85 21.08 -5.83 6.80
CA HIS A 85 22.25 -5.18 6.23
C HIS A 85 22.11 -5.03 4.72
N LEU A 86 21.62 -3.88 4.28
CA LEU A 86 21.46 -3.60 2.86
C LEU A 86 22.82 -3.48 2.14
N GLN A 87 23.01 -4.27 1.08
CA GLN A 87 24.20 -4.22 0.22
C GLN A 87 24.18 -3.03 -0.74
N LYS A 88 22.98 -2.59 -1.14
CA LYS A 88 22.75 -1.45 -2.04
C LYS A 88 21.48 -0.71 -1.65
N PRO A 89 21.30 0.56 -2.09
CA PRO A 89 20.05 1.28 -1.85
C PRO A 89 18.83 0.43 -2.23
N LEU A 90 17.85 0.38 -1.33
CA LEU A 90 16.56 -0.21 -1.62
C LEU A 90 15.85 0.70 -2.64
N LYS A 91 15.33 0.12 -3.71
CA LYS A 91 14.48 0.80 -4.68
C LYS A 91 13.10 0.16 -4.60
N PHE A 92 12.07 0.99 -4.55
CA PHE A 92 10.68 0.55 -4.61
C PHE A 92 10.25 0.55 -6.07
N SER A 93 9.53 -0.49 -6.50
CA SER A 93 8.93 -0.50 -7.84
C SER A 93 7.82 0.56 -7.90
N VAL A 94 7.93 1.51 -8.84
CA VAL A 94 7.07 2.70 -8.97
C VAL A 94 5.87 2.45 -9.91
N ILE A 95 5.65 1.21 -10.35
CA ILE A 95 4.55 0.90 -11.27
C ILE A 95 3.19 0.96 -10.54
N THR A 96 3.17 0.74 -9.22
CA THR A 96 2.04 1.06 -8.34
C THR A 96 2.60 1.37 -6.94
N SER A 97 2.91 2.62 -6.63
CA SER A 97 3.57 3.06 -5.37
C SER A 97 2.62 3.00 -4.17
N ARG A 98 2.27 1.78 -3.76
CA ARG A 98 1.28 1.45 -2.72
C ARG A 98 1.86 0.40 -1.78
N LEU A 99 2.61 0.86 -0.77
CA LEU A 99 3.29 0.02 0.23
C LEU A 99 2.84 0.42 1.63
N MET A 100 2.46 -0.56 2.44
CA MET A 100 2.25 -0.37 3.88
C MET A 100 3.02 -1.46 4.63
N VAL A 101 3.85 -1.05 5.58
CA VAL A 101 4.61 -1.96 6.44
C VAL A 101 3.83 -2.07 7.75
N ARG A 102 3.31 -3.26 8.07
CA ARG A 102 2.55 -3.49 9.32
C ARG A 102 3.25 -4.56 10.15
N HIS A 103 3.38 -4.29 11.45
CA HIS A 103 3.98 -5.18 12.44
C HIS A 103 2.90 -5.63 13.43
N ARG A 104 2.71 -6.95 13.62
CA ARG A 104 1.84 -7.46 14.71
C ARG A 104 2.72 -7.64 15.95
N LEU A 105 2.30 -7.07 17.08
CA LEU A 105 3.02 -6.97 18.36
C LEU A 105 3.95 -8.16 18.65
N ALA A 106 5.27 -7.96 18.55
CA ALA A 106 6.29 -8.78 19.22
C ALA A 106 7.74 -8.26 19.15
N ALA A 107 8.12 -7.33 18.25
CA ALA A 107 9.54 -6.93 18.16
C ALA A 107 9.75 -5.42 18.29
N LEU A 108 10.39 -5.06 19.40
CA LEU A 108 10.99 -3.79 19.75
C LEU A 108 12.12 -3.44 18.74
N LEU A 109 12.08 -2.21 18.19
CA LEU A 109 13.08 -1.55 17.31
C LEU A 109 13.45 -2.23 15.96
N PHE A 110 12.94 -1.68 14.85
CA PHE A 110 13.56 -1.83 13.52
C PHE A 110 14.19 -0.50 13.09
N VAL A 111 15.52 -0.47 12.95
CA VAL A 111 16.29 0.66 12.40
C VAL A 111 16.99 0.20 11.12
N VAL A 112 16.54 0.71 9.97
CA VAL A 112 17.23 0.52 8.69
C VAL A 112 18.38 1.52 8.60
N ARG A 113 19.61 1.06 8.90
CA ARG A 113 20.81 1.93 8.90
C ARG A 113 21.47 1.97 7.50
N LYS A 114 21.49 3.14 6.86
CA LYS A 114 22.28 3.40 5.62
C LYS A 114 23.77 3.56 5.96
N ARG A 115 24.67 2.85 5.27
CA ARG A 115 26.11 3.17 5.28
C ARG A 115 26.34 4.44 4.44
N LYS A 116 26.81 5.54 5.06
CA LYS A 116 27.37 6.71 4.34
C LYS A 116 28.60 6.24 3.56
N LEU A 117 28.61 6.42 2.23
CA LEU A 117 29.83 6.23 1.45
C LEU A 117 30.85 7.33 1.79
N LYS A 118 32.09 6.91 2.01
CA LYS A 118 33.25 7.76 2.27
C LYS A 118 33.62 8.47 0.95
N ARG A 119 33.55 9.81 0.95
CA ARG A 119 34.01 10.65 -0.17
C ARG A 119 35.54 10.59 -0.19
N ILE A 120 36.10 9.93 -1.19
CA ILE A 120 37.53 9.97 -1.50
C ILE A 120 37.79 11.34 -2.15
N ARG A 121 38.77 12.07 -1.63
CA ARG A 121 39.32 13.28 -2.29
C ARG A 121 40.31 12.83 -3.35
#